data_AF-A0A6A6B2L5-F1
#
_entry.id   AF-A0A6A6B2L5-F1
#
_cell.length_a   1.000
_cell.length_b   1.000
_cell.length_c   1.000
_cell.angle_alpha   90.00
_cell.angle_beta   90.00
_cell.angle_gamma   90.00
#
_symmetry.space_group_name_H-M   'P 1'
#
loop_
_entity.id
_entity.type
_entity.pdbx_description
1 polymer ?
#
loop_
_entity_poly.entity_id
_entity_poly.type
_entity_poly.pdbx_seq_one_letter_code
_entity_poly.pdbx_strand_id
1 'polypeptide(L)'
;METVKLYMGQTLFGFRYERIEGKGIPAKNTGVQNFSHPHVYLSLADKARWKYASEALEYGLLEAGWGADEVFVKGQYIRNGVYEDRGDSLHDTLCDRNVNWPSDIQLTRIRTAKHISWAYAGFVLAGTVYGGLHLVAWNAPFASSVEKLLWRSSGLVLVLSGPVCALVFVVRTWFKDGVEEWKDEPLRYHRAFFVRVVVIGFQSWISTSYHLATFLLVLSAFCYLTARVYLVVECFINMAHLPEDVFKVPTWTQYFPHII
;
A
#
# COMPACT_ATOMS: atom_id res chain seq x y z
N MET A 1 -0.43 -21.61 -38.45
CA MET A 1 -1.66 -21.73 -37.64
C MET A 1 -1.74 -20.49 -36.79
N GLU A 2 -2.83 -19.74 -36.87
CA GLU A 2 -2.99 -18.50 -36.12
C GLU A 2 -3.14 -18.82 -34.63
N THR A 3 -2.34 -18.16 -33.79
CA THR A 3 -2.34 -18.37 -32.34
C THR A 3 -2.41 -17.03 -31.62
N VAL A 4 -3.22 -16.96 -30.58
CA VAL A 4 -3.37 -15.76 -29.74
C VAL A 4 -2.70 -15.95 -28.39
N LYS A 5 -2.04 -14.90 -27.91
CA LYS A 5 -1.45 -14.87 -26.57
C LYS A 5 -2.50 -14.35 -25.59
N LEU A 6 -2.89 -15.18 -24.63
CA LEU A 6 -3.69 -14.77 -23.47
C LEU A 6 -2.76 -14.52 -22.29
N TYR A 7 -2.65 -13.27 -21.86
CA TYR A 7 -1.79 -12.83 -20.76
C TYR A 7 -2.47 -13.01 -19.40
N MET A 8 -1.66 -13.17 -18.35
CA MET A 8 -2.11 -13.24 -16.96
C MET A 8 -2.97 -12.01 -16.59
N GLY A 9 -4.16 -12.25 -16.06
CA GLY A 9 -5.16 -11.25 -15.71
C GLY A 9 -6.11 -10.85 -16.85
N GLN A 10 -5.91 -11.33 -18.08
CA GLN A 10 -6.88 -11.15 -19.16
C GLN A 10 -8.05 -12.14 -19.03
N THR A 11 -9.20 -11.74 -19.58
CA THR A 11 -10.41 -12.56 -19.64
C THR A 11 -10.71 -12.99 -21.07
N LEU A 12 -11.18 -14.22 -21.24
CA LEU A 12 -11.65 -14.76 -22.51
C LEU A 12 -13.00 -15.45 -22.27
N PHE A 13 -14.06 -14.99 -22.94
CA PHE A 13 -15.45 -15.47 -22.74
C PHE A 13 -15.86 -15.52 -21.25
N GLY A 14 -15.53 -14.47 -20.49
CA GLY A 14 -15.83 -14.39 -19.05
C GLY A 14 -14.88 -15.16 -18.12
N PHE A 15 -14.02 -16.03 -18.65
CA PHE A 15 -13.01 -16.75 -17.86
C PHE A 15 -11.75 -15.91 -17.69
N ARG A 16 -11.35 -15.65 -16.44
CA ARG A 16 -10.09 -14.96 -16.11
C ARG A 16 -8.93 -15.94 -16.08
N TYR A 17 -7.85 -15.63 -16.78
CA TYR A 17 -6.59 -16.35 -16.63
C TYR A 17 -5.84 -15.80 -15.41
N GLU A 18 -5.88 -16.54 -14.29
CA GLU A 18 -5.28 -16.12 -13.03
C GLU A 18 -4.41 -17.22 -12.42
N ARG A 19 -3.35 -16.81 -11.71
CA ARG A 19 -2.51 -17.72 -10.93
C ARG A 19 -3.20 -18.03 -9.62
N ILE A 20 -3.54 -19.29 -9.41
CA ILE A 20 -3.98 -19.75 -8.09
C ILE A 20 -2.73 -19.96 -7.23
N GLU A 21 -2.40 -18.97 -6.38
CA GLU A 21 -1.42 -19.14 -5.29
C GLU A 21 -2.06 -19.92 -4.14
N GLY A 22 -2.28 -21.21 -4.35
CA GLY A 22 -2.85 -22.07 -3.33
C GLY A 22 -1.80 -22.43 -2.26
N LYS A 23 -1.95 -21.93 -1.04
CA LYS A 23 -1.44 -22.65 0.15
C LYS A 23 -2.16 -23.99 0.21
N GLY A 24 -1.52 -25.07 -0.26
CA GLY A 24 -1.97 -26.45 -0.06
C GLY A 24 -2.39 -27.25 -1.31
N ILE A 25 -2.27 -26.71 -2.53
CA ILE A 25 -2.46 -27.53 -3.75
C ILE A 25 -1.10 -28.11 -4.14
N PRO A 26 -0.88 -29.44 -4.09
CA PRO A 26 0.39 -30.02 -4.48
C PRO A 26 0.72 -29.66 -5.94
N ALA A 27 1.88 -29.05 -6.12
CA ALA A 27 2.47 -28.57 -7.38
C ALA A 27 2.38 -29.56 -8.57
N LYS A 28 2.17 -30.85 -8.27
CA LYS A 28 2.10 -31.94 -9.24
C LYS A 28 0.85 -31.89 -10.14
N ASN A 29 -0.20 -31.17 -9.74
CA ASN A 29 -1.47 -31.09 -10.48
C ASN A 29 -1.71 -29.75 -11.19
N THR A 30 -0.75 -28.82 -11.15
CA THR A 30 -0.87 -27.51 -11.81
C THR A 30 0.18 -27.40 -12.92
N GLY A 31 -0.23 -27.69 -14.15
CA GLY A 31 0.65 -27.87 -15.32
C GLY A 31 1.33 -26.61 -15.88
N VAL A 32 1.31 -25.47 -15.21
CA VAL A 32 1.93 -24.23 -15.71
C VAL A 32 2.65 -23.50 -14.57
N GLN A 33 3.84 -23.99 -14.19
CA GLN A 33 4.71 -23.35 -13.19
C GLN A 33 5.85 -22.52 -13.83
N ASN A 34 5.78 -22.20 -15.11
CA ASN A 34 6.89 -21.51 -15.77
C ASN A 34 6.73 -19.99 -15.64
N PHE A 35 7.42 -19.40 -14.66
CA PHE A 35 7.50 -17.95 -14.43
C PHE A 35 7.98 -17.14 -15.65
N SER A 36 8.61 -17.79 -16.63
CA SER A 36 9.17 -17.16 -17.83
C SER A 36 8.12 -16.78 -18.89
N HIS A 37 6.89 -17.29 -18.80
CA HIS A 37 5.83 -17.06 -19.78
C HIS A 37 4.53 -16.61 -19.10
N PRO A 38 4.31 -15.29 -18.93
CA PRO A 38 3.09 -14.74 -18.33
C PRO A 38 1.88 -14.81 -19.28
N HIS A 39 1.93 -15.71 -20.28
CA HIS A 39 0.93 -15.85 -21.32
C HIS A 39 0.83 -17.29 -21.81
N VAL A 40 -0.37 -17.69 -22.23
CA VAL A 40 -0.65 -18.98 -22.89
C VAL A 40 -0.96 -18.73 -24.35
N TYR A 41 -0.45 -19.58 -25.24
CA TYR A 41 -0.83 -19.57 -26.65
C TYR A 41 -2.11 -20.38 -26.82
N LEU A 42 -3.14 -19.75 -27.36
CA LEU A 42 -4.41 -20.38 -27.68
C LEU A 42 -4.54 -20.52 -29.19
N SER A 43 -4.85 -21.73 -29.64
CA SER A 43 -5.24 -21.97 -31.02
C SER A 43 -6.69 -21.55 -31.26
N LEU A 44 -7.10 -21.46 -32.53
CA LEU A 44 -8.51 -21.29 -32.90
C LEU A 44 -9.42 -22.38 -32.32
N ALA A 45 -8.93 -23.62 -32.25
CA ALA A 45 -9.68 -24.72 -31.65
C ALA A 45 -9.85 -24.54 -30.13
N ASP A 46 -8.85 -24.01 -29.45
CA ASP A 46 -8.95 -23.71 -28.01
C ASP A 46 -9.92 -22.57 -27.75
N LYS A 47 -9.92 -21.53 -28.60
CA LYS A 47 -10.92 -20.44 -28.56
C LYS A 47 -12.34 -21.00 -28.68
N ALA A 48 -12.59 -21.89 -29.65
CA ALA A 48 -13.90 -22.51 -29.84
C ALA A 48 -14.33 -23.31 -28.60
N ARG A 49 -13.41 -24.10 -28.01
CA ARG A 49 -13.69 -24.86 -26.77
C ARG A 49 -14.07 -23.95 -25.61
N TRP A 50 -13.38 -22.83 -25.43
CA TRP A 50 -13.68 -21.88 -24.34
C TRP A 50 -15.00 -21.15 -24.56
N LYS A 51 -15.35 -20.85 -25.82
CA LYS A 51 -16.67 -20.33 -26.18
C LYS A 51 -17.78 -21.33 -25.80
N TYR A 52 -17.66 -22.58 -26.24
CA TYR A 52 -18.66 -23.62 -25.92
C TYR A 52 -18.76 -23.88 -24.42
N ALA A 53 -17.64 -23.81 -23.69
CA ALA A 53 -17.65 -23.92 -22.23
C ALA A 53 -18.41 -22.76 -21.56
N SER A 54 -18.24 -21.52 -22.05
CA SER A 54 -19.01 -20.37 -21.58
C SER A 54 -20.50 -20.55 -21.84
N GLU A 55 -20.86 -20.95 -23.07
CA GLU A 55 -22.25 -21.17 -23.48
C GLU A 55 -22.90 -22.27 -22.64
N ALA A 56 -22.24 -23.41 -22.47
CA ALA A 56 -22.75 -24.52 -21.67
C ALA A 56 -22.95 -24.13 -20.20
N LEU A 57 -22.07 -23.30 -19.64
CA LEU A 57 -22.16 -22.83 -18.27
C LEU A 57 -23.33 -21.83 -18.11
N GLU A 58 -23.56 -20.96 -19.08
CA GLU A 58 -24.72 -20.08 -19.11
C GLU A 58 -26.04 -20.87 -19.21
N TYR A 59 -26.13 -21.83 -20.13
CA TYR A 59 -27.30 -22.72 -20.23
C TYR A 59 -27.57 -23.49 -18.94
N GLY A 60 -26.53 -24.06 -18.32
CA GLY A 60 -26.67 -24.79 -17.06
C GLY A 60 -27.09 -23.91 -15.88
N LEU A 61 -26.59 -22.66 -15.82
CA LEU A 61 -27.00 -21.69 -14.78
C LEU A 61 -28.46 -21.24 -14.96
N LEU A 62 -28.89 -21.03 -16.21
CA LEU A 62 -30.27 -20.69 -16.55
C LEU A 62 -31.24 -21.84 -16.22
N GLU A 63 -30.89 -23.08 -16.53
CA GLU A 63 -31.69 -24.27 -16.15
C GLU A 63 -31.75 -24.46 -14.62
N ALA A 64 -30.69 -24.12 -13.90
CA ALA A 64 -30.65 -24.19 -12.44
C ALA A 64 -31.43 -23.05 -11.74
N GLY A 65 -32.03 -22.12 -12.50
CA GLY A 65 -32.77 -20.98 -11.95
C GLY A 65 -31.89 -19.87 -11.38
N TRP A 66 -30.58 -19.91 -11.60
CA TRP A 66 -29.64 -18.87 -11.17
C TRP A 66 -29.54 -17.79 -12.26
N GLY A 67 -30.13 -16.62 -12.02
CA GLY A 67 -29.97 -15.45 -12.89
C GLY A 67 -31.24 -14.91 -13.55
N ALA A 68 -32.44 -15.27 -13.08
CA ALA A 68 -33.68 -14.67 -13.59
C ALA A 68 -33.80 -13.16 -13.25
N ASP A 69 -33.21 -12.70 -12.14
CA ASP A 69 -33.51 -11.34 -11.66
C ASP A 69 -32.39 -10.30 -11.79
N GLU A 70 -31.13 -10.45 -11.32
CA GLU A 70 -30.29 -9.21 -11.25
C GLU A 70 -28.75 -9.29 -11.45
N VAL A 71 -28.12 -10.41 -11.84
CA VAL A 71 -26.62 -10.44 -11.90
C VAL A 71 -26.02 -10.89 -13.25
N PHE A 72 -26.76 -11.64 -14.07
CA PHE A 72 -26.34 -11.94 -15.44
C PHE A 72 -27.28 -11.20 -16.38
N VAL A 73 -26.99 -9.92 -16.62
CA VAL A 73 -27.57 -9.20 -17.76
C VAL A 73 -27.28 -10.07 -18.98
N LYS A 74 -28.33 -10.72 -19.50
CA LYS A 74 -28.43 -11.42 -20.78
C LYS A 74 -27.28 -10.99 -21.69
N GLY A 75 -26.28 -11.86 -21.85
CA GLY A 75 -24.90 -11.50 -22.20
C GLY A 75 -24.77 -10.23 -23.03
N GLN A 76 -24.27 -9.15 -22.44
CA GLN A 76 -23.81 -7.98 -23.21
C GLN A 76 -22.70 -8.35 -24.21
N TYR A 77 -22.09 -9.54 -24.08
CA TYR A 77 -21.10 -10.10 -25.00
C TYR A 77 -21.68 -11.09 -26.02
N ILE A 78 -22.97 -11.43 -25.93
CA ILE A 78 -23.64 -12.34 -26.88
C ILE A 78 -24.94 -11.67 -27.32
N ARG A 79 -24.80 -10.65 -28.17
CA ARG A 79 -25.95 -10.12 -28.89
C ARG A 79 -26.36 -11.18 -29.92
N ASN A 80 -27.60 -11.64 -29.80
CA ASN A 80 -28.31 -12.54 -30.71
C ASN A 80 -27.82 -12.40 -32.16
N GLY A 81 -27.27 -13.48 -32.67
CA GLY A 81 -26.74 -13.52 -34.01
C GLY A 81 -26.13 -14.85 -34.34
N VAL A 82 -26.94 -15.76 -34.91
CA VAL A 82 -26.45 -16.59 -36.01
C VAL A 82 -26.14 -15.61 -37.14
N TYR A 83 -25.01 -14.92 -37.04
CA TYR A 83 -24.45 -14.13 -38.12
C TYR A 83 -23.09 -14.74 -38.40
N GLU A 84 -22.97 -15.20 -39.65
CA GLU A 84 -21.77 -15.31 -40.45
C GLU A 84 -20.44 -15.24 -39.69
N ASP A 85 -19.64 -16.28 -39.85
CA ASP A 85 -18.18 -16.26 -39.78
C ASP A 85 -17.63 -15.11 -40.66
N ARG A 86 -17.77 -13.88 -40.16
CA ARG A 86 -17.43 -12.65 -40.88
C ARG A 86 -16.01 -12.25 -40.53
N GLY A 87 -15.08 -13.21 -40.56
CA GLY A 87 -13.65 -12.92 -40.44
C GLY A 87 -13.27 -11.99 -39.29
N ASP A 88 -14.03 -12.02 -38.18
CA ASP A 88 -13.75 -11.19 -37.01
C ASP A 88 -12.39 -11.64 -36.49
N SER A 89 -11.42 -10.74 -36.63
CA SER A 89 -10.03 -11.08 -36.38
C SER A 89 -9.87 -11.54 -34.94
N LEU A 90 -8.99 -12.50 -34.71
CA LEU A 90 -8.75 -13.14 -33.41
C LEU A 90 -8.50 -12.11 -32.26
N HIS A 91 -8.08 -10.90 -32.63
CA HIS A 91 -7.87 -9.76 -31.75
C HIS A 91 -9.17 -9.08 -31.27
N ASP A 92 -10.25 -9.07 -32.05
CA ASP A 92 -11.48 -8.32 -31.73
C ASP A 92 -12.30 -8.97 -30.60
N THR A 93 -12.06 -10.27 -30.35
CA THR A 93 -12.69 -11.00 -29.24
C THR A 93 -11.93 -10.91 -27.91
N LEU A 94 -10.70 -10.39 -27.95
CA LEU A 94 -9.96 -10.09 -26.74
C LEU A 94 -10.40 -8.70 -26.28
N CYS A 95 -11.01 -8.62 -25.10
CA CYS A 95 -11.03 -7.34 -24.41
C CYS A 95 -9.58 -7.06 -23.97
N ASP A 96 -8.85 -6.31 -24.79
CA ASP A 96 -7.59 -5.73 -24.37
C ASP A 96 -7.87 -4.88 -23.14
N ARG A 97 -7.25 -5.26 -22.02
CA ARG A 97 -7.22 -4.40 -20.84
C ARG A 97 -6.73 -3.04 -21.31
N ASN A 98 -7.42 -1.96 -20.92
CA ASN A 98 -6.92 -0.62 -21.20
C ASN A 98 -5.46 -0.55 -20.70
N VAL A 99 -4.52 -0.40 -21.63
CA VAL A 99 -3.07 -0.55 -21.37
C VAL A 99 -2.62 0.43 -20.26
N ASN A 100 -3.35 1.53 -20.12
CA ASN A 100 -3.11 2.58 -19.13
C ASN A 100 -3.72 2.31 -17.74
N TRP A 101 -4.46 1.22 -17.54
CA TRP A 101 -4.96 0.85 -16.22
C TRP A 101 -4.00 -0.12 -15.52
N PRO A 102 -3.52 0.18 -14.29
CA PRO A 102 -2.59 -0.70 -13.57
C PRO A 102 -3.16 -2.11 -13.38
N SER A 103 -2.41 -3.15 -13.75
CA SER A 103 -2.79 -4.54 -13.44
C SER A 103 -2.70 -4.77 -11.94
N ASP A 104 -3.46 -5.75 -11.44
CA ASP A 104 -3.27 -6.32 -10.11
C ASP A 104 -1.80 -6.68 -9.82
N ILE A 105 -1.04 -7.15 -10.83
CA ILE A 105 0.41 -7.41 -10.79
C ILE A 105 1.25 -6.12 -10.61
N GLN A 106 0.87 -5.04 -11.28
CA GLN A 106 1.55 -3.74 -11.13
C GLN A 106 1.23 -3.10 -9.78
N LEU A 107 -0.02 -3.22 -9.31
CA LEU A 107 -0.43 -2.77 -7.98
C LEU A 107 0.22 -3.63 -6.88
N THR A 108 0.39 -4.94 -7.05
CA THR A 108 1.18 -5.77 -6.12
C THR A 108 2.67 -5.39 -6.14
N ARG A 109 3.23 -5.05 -7.32
CA ARG A 109 4.61 -4.55 -7.41
C ARG A 109 4.78 -3.19 -6.72
N ILE A 110 3.83 -2.27 -6.84
CA ILE A 110 3.82 -0.99 -6.11
C ILE A 110 3.62 -1.22 -4.59
N ARG A 111 2.79 -2.20 -4.22
CA ARG A 111 2.55 -2.65 -2.84
C ARG A 111 3.65 -3.58 -2.30
N THR A 112 4.81 -3.68 -2.96
CA THR A 112 5.92 -4.46 -2.42
C THR A 112 6.47 -3.73 -1.20
N ALA A 113 6.67 -4.45 -0.08
CA ALA A 113 7.09 -3.89 1.22
C ALA A 113 8.26 -2.91 1.12
N LYS A 114 9.19 -3.13 0.17
CA LYS A 114 10.33 -2.22 -0.11
C LYS A 114 9.89 -0.78 -0.42
N HIS A 115 8.89 -0.56 -1.28
CA HIS A 115 8.46 0.79 -1.65
C HIS A 115 7.82 1.54 -0.47
N ILE A 116 7.07 0.82 0.36
CA ILE A 116 6.46 1.37 1.58
C ILE A 116 7.56 1.80 2.57
N SER A 117 8.59 0.97 2.76
CA SER A 117 9.73 1.30 3.64
C SER A 117 10.51 2.53 3.17
N TRP A 118 10.76 2.66 1.86
CA TRP A 118 11.45 3.84 1.31
C TRP A 118 10.61 5.10 1.43
N ALA A 119 9.31 5.03 1.14
CA ALA A 119 8.40 6.16 1.32
C ALA A 119 8.37 6.60 2.79
N TYR A 120 8.28 5.64 3.72
CA TYR A 120 8.32 5.90 5.16
C TYR A 120 9.63 6.57 5.58
N ALA A 121 10.79 6.07 5.14
CA ALA A 121 12.09 6.68 5.41
C ALA A 121 12.15 8.13 4.88
N GLY A 122 11.60 8.38 3.69
CA GLY A 122 11.47 9.73 3.12
C GLY A 122 10.63 10.66 3.99
N PHE A 123 9.48 10.20 4.51
CA PHE A 123 8.64 11.00 5.42
C PHE A 123 9.34 11.29 6.74
N VAL A 124 10.05 10.32 7.31
CA VAL A 124 10.84 10.51 8.54
C VAL A 124 11.91 11.58 8.30
N LEU A 125 12.69 11.46 7.23
CA LEU A 125 13.73 12.43 6.89
C LEU A 125 13.16 13.83 6.69
N ALA A 126 12.11 13.96 5.89
CA ALA A 126 11.47 15.26 5.63
C ALA A 126 10.93 15.88 6.91
N GLY A 127 10.29 15.09 7.79
CA GLY A 127 9.80 15.54 9.09
C GLY A 127 10.90 16.01 10.03
N THR A 128 12.00 15.24 10.12
CA THR A 128 13.17 15.59 10.93
C THR A 128 13.85 16.85 10.44
N VAL A 129 14.05 16.99 9.13
CA VAL A 129 14.62 18.22 8.53
C VAL A 129 13.71 19.42 8.79
N TYR A 130 12.40 19.28 8.55
CA TYR A 130 11.43 20.36 8.77
C TYR A 130 11.40 20.82 10.24
N GLY A 131 11.34 19.91 11.20
CA GLY A 131 11.45 20.26 12.63
C GLY A 131 12.81 20.87 12.99
N GLY A 132 13.89 20.35 12.40
CA GLY A 132 15.25 20.83 12.62
C GLY A 132 15.44 22.27 12.16
N LEU A 133 14.87 22.65 11.01
CA LEU A 133 14.91 24.02 10.50
C LEU A 133 14.29 25.02 11.49
N HIS A 134 13.17 24.66 12.13
CA HIS A 134 12.57 25.50 13.17
C HIS A 134 13.46 25.61 14.42
N LEU A 135 14.14 24.53 14.79
CA LEU A 135 15.08 24.53 15.91
C LEU A 135 16.36 25.34 15.64
N VAL A 136 16.74 25.62 14.38
CA VAL A 136 17.85 26.55 14.07
C VAL A 136 17.60 27.92 14.71
N ALA A 137 16.34 28.35 14.77
CA ALA A 137 15.91 29.57 15.46
C ALA A 137 15.78 29.39 16.99
N TRP A 138 16.61 28.54 17.61
CA TRP A 138 16.53 28.19 19.04
C TRP A 138 16.54 29.40 20.00
N ASN A 139 17.22 30.47 19.61
CA ASN A 139 17.41 31.69 20.38
C ASN A 139 16.75 32.92 19.74
N ALA A 140 15.74 32.72 18.88
CA ALA A 140 14.97 33.84 18.36
C ALA A 140 14.37 34.72 19.49
N PRO A 141 14.20 36.03 19.24
CA PRO A 141 13.58 36.94 20.20
C PRO A 141 12.06 36.69 20.25
N PHE A 142 11.59 36.04 21.31
CA PHE A 142 10.16 35.84 21.58
C PHE A 142 9.68 36.84 22.63
N ALA A 143 8.39 37.22 22.57
CA ALA A 143 7.80 38.17 23.50
C ALA A 143 7.71 37.60 24.94
N SER A 144 7.53 36.28 25.08
CA SER A 144 7.46 35.60 26.37
C SER A 144 8.34 34.35 26.47
N SER A 145 8.70 33.99 27.71
CA SER A 145 9.40 32.72 28.01
C SER A 145 8.56 31.48 27.67
N VAL A 146 7.23 31.60 27.70
CA VAL A 146 6.29 30.51 27.42
C VAL A 146 6.26 30.20 25.92
N GLU A 147 6.13 31.21 25.06
CA GLU A 147 6.20 31.05 23.59
C GLU A 147 7.54 30.42 23.17
N LYS A 148 8.64 30.90 23.77
CA LYS A 148 9.96 30.32 23.54
C LYS A 148 10.05 28.84 23.92
N LEU A 149 9.43 28.44 25.03
CA LEU A 149 9.39 27.04 25.46
C LEU A 149 8.52 26.20 24.53
N LEU A 150 7.35 26.72 24.13
CA LEU A 150 6.43 26.06 23.19
C LEU A 150 7.05 25.89 21.80
N TRP A 151 7.80 26.87 21.31
CA TRP A 151 8.55 26.79 20.07
C TRP A 151 9.56 25.64 20.10
N ARG A 152 10.39 25.61 21.15
CA ARG A 152 11.44 24.60 21.31
C ARG A 152 10.86 23.20 21.48
N SER A 153 9.82 23.05 22.30
CA SER A 153 9.16 21.76 22.49
C SER A 153 8.48 21.27 21.21
N SER A 154 7.79 22.17 20.49
CA SER A 154 7.15 21.83 19.20
C SER A 154 8.16 21.40 18.15
N GLY A 155 9.28 22.12 18.01
CA GLY A 155 10.37 21.73 17.11
C GLY A 155 10.96 20.36 17.47
N LEU A 156 11.19 20.09 18.76
CA LEU A 156 11.67 18.80 19.24
C LEU A 156 10.68 17.66 18.96
N VAL A 157 9.37 17.88 19.17
CA VAL A 157 8.33 16.90 18.86
C VAL A 157 8.37 16.52 17.37
N LEU A 158 8.51 17.49 16.47
CA LEU A 158 8.61 17.23 15.04
C LEU A 158 9.89 16.47 14.67
N VAL A 159 11.04 16.86 15.24
CA VAL A 159 12.32 16.19 15.01
C VAL A 159 12.32 14.73 15.45
N LEU A 160 11.73 14.45 16.63
CA LEU A 160 11.82 13.14 17.29
C LEU A 160 10.68 12.18 16.90
N SER A 161 9.49 12.69 16.53
CA SER A 161 8.32 11.85 16.22
C SER A 161 8.59 10.77 15.18
N GLY A 162 9.23 11.13 14.05
CA GLY A 162 9.59 10.20 12.98
C GLY A 162 10.57 9.11 13.43
N PRO A 163 11.77 9.47 13.92
CA PRO A 163 12.76 8.50 14.40
C PRO A 163 12.25 7.58 15.52
N VAL A 164 11.47 8.11 16.47
CA VAL A 164 10.87 7.31 17.55
C VAL A 164 9.86 6.31 16.98
N CYS A 165 8.99 6.72 16.06
CA CYS A 165 8.07 5.80 15.41
C CYS A 165 8.81 4.71 14.61
N ALA A 166 9.90 5.07 13.93
CA ALA A 166 10.70 4.13 13.17
C ALA A 166 11.38 3.10 14.09
N LEU A 167 11.93 3.56 15.22
CA LEU A 167 12.50 2.68 16.24
C LEU A 167 11.45 1.72 16.81
N VAL A 168 10.26 2.22 17.18
CA VAL A 168 9.16 1.39 17.67
C VAL A 168 8.75 0.34 16.64
N PHE A 169 8.71 0.70 15.36
CA PHE A 169 8.39 -0.24 14.27
C PHE A 169 9.46 -1.34 14.16
N VAL A 170 10.74 -0.98 14.11
CA VAL A 170 11.87 -1.93 14.03
C VAL A 170 11.87 -2.88 15.22
N VAL A 171 11.77 -2.33 16.44
CA VAL A 171 11.71 -3.11 17.68
C VAL A 171 10.52 -4.09 17.63
N ARG A 172 9.34 -3.63 17.20
CA ARG A 172 8.16 -4.51 17.05
C ARG A 172 8.39 -5.64 16.06
N THR A 173 9.00 -5.38 14.91
CA THR A 173 9.28 -6.43 13.92
C THR A 173 10.27 -7.45 14.46
N TRP A 174 11.37 -7.00 15.06
CA TRP A 174 12.37 -7.88 15.69
C TRP A 174 11.76 -8.78 16.78
N PHE A 175 10.92 -8.21 17.65
CA PHE A 175 10.24 -8.99 18.69
C PHE A 175 9.24 -10.01 18.14
N LYS A 176 8.52 -9.68 17.06
CA LYS A 176 7.58 -10.63 16.42
C LYS A 176 8.34 -11.83 15.87
N ASP A 177 9.42 -11.59 15.14
CA ASP A 177 10.22 -12.63 14.50
C ASP A 177 10.81 -13.57 15.56
N GLY A 178 11.37 -13.04 16.65
CA GLY A 178 11.91 -13.85 17.75
C GLY A 178 10.86 -14.67 18.53
N VAL A 179 9.61 -14.20 18.60
CA VAL A 179 8.51 -14.96 19.23
C VAL A 179 7.99 -16.05 18.30
N GLU A 180 7.98 -15.84 16.99
CA GLU A 180 7.61 -16.88 16.02
C GLU A 180 8.64 -18.02 15.99
N GLU A 181 9.93 -17.70 16.02
CA GLU A 181 11.02 -18.70 16.10
C GLU A 181 10.90 -19.58 17.36
N TRP A 182 10.50 -19.00 18.50
CA TRP A 182 10.29 -19.73 19.75
C TRP A 182 9.12 -20.71 19.73
N LYS A 183 8.17 -20.57 18.80
CA LYS A 183 6.98 -21.46 18.75
C LYS A 183 7.27 -22.81 18.10
N ASP A 184 8.35 -22.92 17.34
CA ASP A 184 8.69 -24.13 16.57
C ASP A 184 9.64 -25.09 17.31
N GLU A 185 10.08 -24.73 18.53
CA GLU A 185 10.92 -25.59 19.38
C GLU A 185 10.08 -26.72 20.05
N PRO A 186 10.38 -28.00 19.79
CA PRO A 186 9.58 -29.13 20.28
C PRO A 186 10.00 -29.55 21.70
N LEU A 187 10.14 -28.63 22.65
CA LEU A 187 10.31 -28.98 24.07
C LEU A 187 8.94 -29.21 24.72
N ARG A 188 8.36 -30.33 24.30
CA ARG A 188 7.19 -31.00 24.86
C ARG A 188 7.45 -31.35 26.34
N TYR A 189 6.62 -30.76 27.20
CA TYR A 189 5.78 -31.47 28.18
C TYR A 189 6.05 -31.41 29.69
N HIS A 190 7.19 -30.97 30.22
CA HIS A 190 7.46 -31.27 31.65
C HIS A 190 6.90 -30.37 32.76
N ARG A 191 6.16 -29.28 32.50
CA ARG A 191 5.33 -28.61 33.54
C ARG A 191 4.11 -27.88 32.97
N ALA A 192 3.05 -28.61 32.57
CA ALA A 192 1.87 -28.07 31.89
C ALA A 192 1.16 -26.92 32.62
N PHE A 193 1.18 -26.85 33.96
CA PHE A 193 0.60 -25.74 34.73
C PHE A 193 1.51 -24.51 34.74
N PHE A 194 2.81 -24.68 35.04
CA PHE A 194 3.79 -23.59 35.06
C PHE A 194 3.94 -22.96 33.66
N VAL A 195 4.01 -23.79 32.62
CA VAL A 195 4.05 -23.33 31.23
C VAL A 195 2.77 -22.58 30.86
N ARG A 196 1.58 -23.04 31.25
CA ARG A 196 0.33 -22.31 30.98
C ARG A 196 0.27 -20.96 31.70
N VAL A 197 0.64 -20.89 32.97
CA VAL A 197 0.64 -19.62 33.74
C VAL A 197 1.67 -18.64 33.16
N VAL A 198 2.88 -19.11 32.85
CA VAL A 198 3.92 -18.29 32.24
C VAL A 198 3.51 -17.83 30.83
N VAL A 199 2.95 -18.71 30.00
CA VAL A 199 2.50 -18.37 28.64
C VAL A 199 1.30 -17.42 28.66
N ILE A 200 0.31 -17.63 29.52
CA ILE A 200 -0.86 -16.72 29.64
C ILE A 200 -0.42 -15.36 30.19
N GLY A 201 0.46 -15.34 31.20
CA GLY A 201 1.03 -14.12 31.75
C GLY A 201 1.83 -13.34 30.71
N PHE A 202 2.69 -14.04 29.96
CA PHE A 202 3.49 -13.47 28.88
C PHE A 202 2.61 -12.95 27.73
N GLN A 203 1.59 -13.71 27.32
CA GLN A 203 0.63 -13.28 26.30
C GLN A 203 -0.17 -12.04 26.72
N SER A 204 -0.56 -11.96 27.99
CA SER A 204 -1.27 -10.81 28.55
C SER A 204 -0.36 -9.58 28.63
N TRP A 205 0.91 -9.77 29.00
CA TRP A 205 1.92 -8.72 29.01
C TRP A 205 2.22 -8.18 27.60
N ILE A 206 2.34 -9.07 26.62
CA ILE A 206 2.45 -8.69 25.21
C ILE A 206 1.23 -7.88 24.78
N SER A 207 0.02 -8.38 25.01
CA SER A 207 -1.21 -7.67 24.63
C SER A 207 -1.29 -6.26 25.26
N THR A 208 -1.02 -6.16 26.56
CA THR A 208 -1.03 -4.89 27.29
C THR A 208 -0.01 -3.90 26.72
N SER A 209 1.22 -4.37 26.45
CA SER A 209 2.25 -3.52 25.82
C SER A 209 1.86 -3.06 24.41
N TYR A 210 1.14 -3.89 23.65
CA TYR A 210 0.61 -3.51 22.34
C TYR A 210 -0.41 -2.38 22.43
N HIS A 211 -1.37 -2.47 23.34
CA HIS A 211 -2.38 -1.42 23.56
C HIS A 211 -1.73 -0.12 24.04
N LEU A 212 -0.77 -0.19 24.97
CA LEU A 212 -0.03 0.97 25.44
C LEU A 212 0.75 1.64 24.30
N ALA A 213 1.51 0.87 23.51
CA ALA A 213 2.27 1.42 22.39
C ALA A 213 1.36 2.04 21.31
N THR A 214 0.18 1.47 21.06
CA THR A 214 -0.81 2.05 20.14
C THR A 214 -1.39 3.35 20.69
N PHE A 215 -1.73 3.39 21.99
CA PHE A 215 -2.20 4.60 22.66
C PHE A 215 -1.16 5.73 22.59
N LEU A 216 0.11 5.43 22.91
CA LEU A 216 1.21 6.39 22.83
C LEU A 216 1.44 6.91 21.41
N LEU A 217 1.25 6.07 20.39
CA LEU A 217 1.36 6.47 18.99
C LEU A 217 0.25 7.45 18.59
N VAL A 218 -1.00 7.19 19.01
CA VAL A 218 -2.13 8.11 18.77
C VAL A 218 -1.91 9.45 19.49
N LEU A 219 -1.46 9.40 20.75
CA LEU A 219 -1.12 10.60 21.51
C LEU A 219 0.02 11.39 20.83
N SER A 220 1.06 10.71 20.36
CA SER A 220 2.17 11.33 19.62
C SER A 220 1.68 12.00 18.33
N ALA A 221 0.78 11.36 17.58
CA ALA A 221 0.19 11.94 16.38
C ALA A 221 -0.62 13.21 16.68
N PHE A 222 -1.39 13.21 17.77
CA PHE A 222 -2.11 14.39 18.22
C PHE A 222 -1.16 15.53 18.59
N CYS A 223 -0.14 15.27 19.42
CA CYS A 223 0.88 16.25 19.78
C CYS A 223 1.66 16.77 18.56
N TYR A 224 1.92 15.93 17.56
CA TYR A 224 2.55 16.35 16.32
C TYR A 224 1.70 17.35 15.55
N LEU A 225 0.38 17.11 15.43
CA LEU A 225 -0.53 18.01 14.74
C LEU A 225 -0.63 19.37 15.45
N THR A 226 -0.78 19.38 16.77
CA THR A 226 -0.86 20.63 17.54
C THR A 226 0.45 21.41 17.47
N ALA A 227 1.60 20.75 17.64
CA ALA A 227 2.92 21.36 17.48
C ALA A 227 3.12 21.95 16.08
N ARG A 228 2.64 21.26 15.04
CA ARG A 228 2.76 21.71 13.66
C ARG A 228 1.92 22.96 13.39
N VAL A 229 0.68 23.00 13.87
CA VAL A 229 -0.18 24.18 13.77
C VAL A 229 0.45 25.36 14.53
N TYR A 230 0.92 25.11 15.76
CA TYR A 230 1.57 26.15 16.57
C TYR A 230 2.78 26.76 15.86
N LEU A 231 3.72 25.95 15.36
CA LEU A 231 4.90 26.47 14.66
C LEU A 231 4.54 27.30 13.44
N VAL A 232 3.54 26.88 12.67
CA VAL A 232 3.09 27.64 11.48
C VAL A 232 2.51 29.00 11.90
N VAL A 233 1.65 29.03 12.92
CA VAL A 233 1.06 30.27 13.44
C VAL A 233 2.15 31.20 13.98
N GLU A 234 3.07 30.67 14.78
CA GLU A 234 4.17 31.43 15.40
C GLU A 234 5.13 31.99 14.33
N CYS A 235 5.39 31.24 13.24
CA CYS A 235 6.15 31.76 12.10
C CYS A 235 5.50 32.99 11.47
N PHE A 236 4.19 32.98 11.27
CA PHE A 236 3.47 34.13 10.71
C PHE A 236 3.46 35.33 11.65
N ILE A 237 3.26 35.09 12.95
CA ILE A 237 3.33 36.16 13.95
C ILE A 237 4.72 36.79 13.97
N ASN A 238 5.77 35.98 13.99
CA ASN A 238 7.13 36.49 13.94
C ASN A 238 7.39 37.27 12.65
N MET A 239 6.86 36.80 11.51
CA MET A 239 6.98 37.49 10.22
C MET A 239 6.39 38.92 10.24
N ALA A 240 5.30 39.12 10.99
CA ALA A 240 4.65 40.42 11.12
C ALA A 240 5.42 41.42 12.01
N HIS A 241 6.33 40.94 12.86
CA HIS A 241 7.10 41.77 13.80
C HIS A 241 8.54 42.03 13.36
N LEU A 242 8.94 41.62 12.15
CA LEU A 242 10.30 41.91 11.68
C LEU A 242 10.50 43.40 11.38
N PRO A 243 11.72 43.91 11.61
CA PRO A 243 12.07 45.28 11.25
C PRO A 243 11.92 45.50 9.73
N GLU A 244 11.51 46.71 9.35
CA GLU A 244 11.23 47.11 7.96
C GLU A 244 12.41 46.84 7.01
N ASP A 245 13.63 46.85 7.54
CA ASP A 245 14.86 46.59 6.78
C ASP A 245 14.91 45.20 6.12
N VAL A 246 14.20 44.20 6.67
CA VAL A 246 14.16 42.84 6.07
C VAL A 246 13.30 42.81 4.81
N PHE A 247 12.37 43.74 4.65
CA PHE A 247 11.55 43.88 3.45
C PHE A 247 12.22 44.72 2.36
N LYS A 248 13.37 45.36 2.66
CA LYS A 248 14.13 46.09 1.65
C LYS A 248 14.84 45.11 0.73
N VAL A 249 14.78 45.41 -0.57
CA VAL A 249 15.45 44.64 -1.61
C VAL A 249 16.96 44.62 -1.31
N PRO A 250 17.57 43.45 -1.07
CA PRO A 250 18.98 43.42 -0.69
C PRO A 250 19.84 43.77 -1.91
N THR A 251 20.89 44.58 -1.70
CA THR A 251 21.71 45.17 -2.78
C THR A 251 22.27 44.15 -3.77
N TRP A 252 22.48 42.90 -3.34
CA TRP A 252 22.99 41.85 -4.23
C TRP A 252 22.01 41.41 -5.32
N THR A 253 20.70 41.60 -5.13
CA THR A 253 19.69 41.28 -6.18
C THR A 253 19.80 42.19 -7.40
N GLN A 254 20.44 43.36 -7.25
CA GLN A 254 20.76 44.27 -8.36
C GLN A 254 21.80 43.68 -9.33
N TYR A 255 22.51 42.61 -8.94
CA TYR A 255 23.48 41.94 -9.80
C TYR A 255 22.88 40.83 -10.68
N PHE A 256 21.59 40.50 -10.52
CA PHE A 256 20.94 39.58 -11.46
C PHE A 256 20.72 40.28 -12.80
N PRO A 257 21.20 39.69 -13.91
CA PRO A 257 20.94 40.25 -15.24
C PRO A 257 19.44 40.31 -15.47
N HIS A 258 18.92 41.51 -15.71
CA HIS A 258 17.53 41.70 -16.07
C HIS A 258 17.34 41.13 -17.48
N ILE A 259 16.68 39.98 -17.59
CA ILE A 259 16.29 39.42 -18.89
C ILE A 259 15.12 40.28 -19.37
N ILE A 260 15.44 41.31 -20.15
CA ILE A 260 14.49 42.10 -20.95
C ILE A 260 14.36 41.45 -22.32
#